data_AF-A0AAD6J555-F1
#
_entry.id   AF-A0AAD6J555-F1
#
_cell.length_a   1.000
_cell.length_b   1.000
_cell.length_c   1.000
_cell.angle_alpha   90.00
_cell.angle_beta   90.00
_cell.angle_gamma   90.00
#
_symmetry.space_group_name_H-M   'P 1'
#
loop_
_entity.id
_entity.type
_entity.pdbx_description
1 polymer ?
#
loop_
_entity_poly.entity_id
_entity_poly.type
_entity_poly.pdbx_seq_one_letter_code
_entity_poly.pdbx_strand_id
1 'polypeptide(L)'
;MAGQNPPQQRPQHTTPNLPIFNPSLQLRLQNLEEPNRPNPSSTHEPTSRLFRTLTHTMADAPKPADAPKPAGGPGGGFASRGGDRGPRRGRRGPRRGGKGDGEKEWQPVTKLGRLVKAEKIKNMEEIYLHSLPIKEYQIVDHFLKDLKDEVMKIKPVQKQTRAGQRTRFKAIVVIGDSNGHVGLGIKTSKEVATAIRAAIIIAKLSVVPIRRGYWGSSLNEPHSLPAKESGKCGSVSVRLIPAPRGTGLVASPAVKRLLQLAGVQDAYTSSSGSTKTLENTLKATFVAVGNTYGFLTPNLWKERGLPRNPLEEFGDFLRTKPVY
;
A
#
# COMPACT_ATOMS: atom_id res chain seq x y z
N MET A 1 -40.18 33.98 58.99
CA MET A 1 -39.01 34.17 58.12
C MET A 1 -38.17 32.90 58.18
N ALA A 2 -38.47 31.94 57.28
CA ALA A 2 -37.79 30.66 57.20
C ALA A 2 -36.70 30.77 56.12
N GLY A 3 -35.44 30.81 56.55
CA GLY A 3 -34.27 30.83 55.67
C GLY A 3 -33.98 29.42 55.14
N GLN A 4 -34.32 29.16 53.89
CA GLN A 4 -33.92 27.97 53.16
C GLN A 4 -32.46 28.12 52.71
N ASN A 5 -31.61 27.15 53.06
CA ASN A 5 -30.26 27.01 52.52
C ASN A 5 -30.31 26.73 51.00
N PRO A 6 -29.53 27.43 50.15
CA PRO A 6 -29.36 27.03 48.77
C PRO A 6 -28.38 25.84 48.63
N PRO A 7 -28.60 24.94 47.67
CA PRO A 7 -27.85 23.69 47.53
C PRO A 7 -26.46 23.89 46.89
N GLN A 8 -25.48 23.12 47.36
CA GLN A 8 -24.14 23.03 46.77
C GLN A 8 -24.23 22.54 45.31
N GLN A 9 -23.76 23.34 44.37
CA GLN A 9 -23.62 22.97 42.97
C GLN A 9 -22.39 22.08 42.79
N ARG A 10 -22.59 20.87 42.22
CA ARG A 10 -21.50 20.02 41.71
C ARG A 10 -20.75 20.74 40.59
N PRO A 11 -19.41 20.62 40.49
CA PRO A 11 -18.67 21.18 39.37
C PRO A 11 -19.04 20.47 38.07
N GLN A 12 -19.47 21.25 37.08
CA GLN A 12 -19.75 20.81 35.71
C GLN A 12 -18.42 20.40 35.05
N HIS A 13 -18.30 19.13 34.65
CA HIS A 13 -17.21 18.68 33.79
C HIS A 13 -17.36 19.35 32.41
N THR A 14 -16.50 20.33 32.14
CA THR A 14 -16.37 20.91 30.80
C THR A 14 -15.49 19.98 29.97
N THR A 15 -16.07 19.26 29.01
CA THR A 15 -15.31 18.53 28.00
C THR A 15 -14.69 19.52 27.01
N PRO A 16 -13.37 19.51 26.78
CA PRO A 16 -12.80 20.30 25.70
C PRO A 16 -13.12 19.64 24.35
N ASN A 17 -13.69 20.43 23.45
CA ASN A 17 -13.89 20.11 22.04
C ASN A 17 -12.56 19.65 21.40
N LEU A 18 -12.52 18.39 20.94
CA LEU A 18 -11.43 17.86 20.13
C LEU A 18 -11.71 18.13 18.64
N PRO A 19 -10.71 18.57 17.85
CA PRO A 19 -10.83 18.70 16.41
C PRO A 19 -10.83 17.32 15.72
N ILE A 20 -11.65 17.24 14.68
CA ILE A 20 -12.01 16.07 13.87
C ILE A 20 -10.77 15.32 13.36
N PHE A 21 -10.59 14.06 13.79
CA PHE A 21 -9.57 13.14 13.29
C PHE A 21 -10.13 11.74 13.01
N ASN A 22 -9.81 11.23 11.81
CA ASN A 22 -9.68 9.83 11.37
C ASN A 22 -10.84 8.82 11.66
N PRO A 23 -11.57 8.33 10.63
CA PRO A 23 -12.71 7.41 10.78
C PRO A 23 -12.34 5.98 11.24
N SER A 24 -11.06 5.68 11.45
CA SER A 24 -10.59 4.34 11.81
C SER A 24 -10.70 4.02 13.31
N LEU A 25 -10.88 5.04 14.17
CA LEU A 25 -10.99 4.86 15.62
C LEU A 25 -12.42 4.79 16.15
N GLN A 26 -13.41 5.23 15.36
CA GLN A 26 -14.82 5.25 15.77
C GLN A 26 -15.43 3.84 15.86
N LEU A 27 -14.91 2.91 15.06
CA LEU A 27 -15.28 1.48 15.11
C LEU A 27 -14.75 0.75 16.36
N ARG A 28 -13.86 1.39 17.13
CA ARG A 28 -13.24 0.78 18.31
C ARG A 28 -13.98 1.07 19.61
N LEU A 29 -14.93 2.02 19.61
CA LEU A 29 -15.72 2.41 20.80
C LEU A 29 -17.15 1.86 20.79
N GLN A 30 -17.64 1.28 19.69
CA GLN A 30 -18.98 0.67 19.63
C GLN A 30 -19.05 -0.80 20.08
N ASN A 31 -17.93 -1.43 20.44
CA ASN A 31 -17.88 -2.89 20.72
C ASN A 31 -17.46 -3.23 22.16
N LEU A 32 -17.55 -2.27 23.09
CA LEU A 32 -17.27 -2.52 24.51
C LEU A 32 -18.47 -2.11 25.37
N GLU A 33 -19.59 -2.79 25.17
CA GLU A 33 -20.67 -2.88 26.16
C GLU A 33 -21.63 -4.00 25.74
N GLU A 34 -21.48 -5.18 26.36
CA GLU A 34 -22.58 -6.05 26.77
C GLU A 34 -22.04 -7.25 27.60
N PRO A 35 -22.56 -7.47 28.83
CA PRO A 35 -22.25 -8.67 29.62
C PRO A 35 -23.28 -9.79 29.44
N ASN A 36 -22.77 -11.02 29.32
CA ASN A 36 -23.30 -12.31 29.79
C ASN A 36 -24.78 -12.70 29.51
N ARG A 37 -24.99 -13.75 28.68
CA ARG A 37 -26.11 -14.72 28.82
C ARG A 37 -25.66 -16.16 28.51
N PRO A 38 -26.19 -17.18 29.22
CA PRO A 38 -25.75 -18.57 29.11
C PRO A 38 -26.51 -19.40 28.04
N ASN A 39 -25.85 -20.47 27.59
CA ASN A 39 -26.35 -21.47 26.61
C ASN A 39 -27.45 -22.39 27.19
N PRO A 40 -28.40 -22.87 26.38
CA PRO A 40 -29.14 -24.09 26.67
C PRO A 40 -28.71 -25.27 25.79
N SER A 41 -28.54 -26.41 26.46
CA SER A 41 -28.32 -27.77 25.94
C SER A 41 -29.64 -28.51 25.66
N SER A 42 -29.70 -29.34 24.61
CA SER A 42 -30.49 -30.59 24.48
C SER A 42 -30.32 -31.16 23.06
N THR A 43 -29.51 -32.20 22.80
CA THR A 43 -29.79 -33.67 22.83
C THR A 43 -30.47 -34.28 21.57
N HIS A 44 -29.85 -35.36 21.07
CA HIS A 44 -30.31 -36.45 20.18
C HIS A 44 -30.62 -36.09 18.69
N GLU A 45 -30.20 -36.81 17.65
CA GLU A 45 -29.78 -38.21 17.45
C GLU A 45 -28.95 -38.34 16.13
N PRO A 46 -28.18 -39.43 15.91
CA PRO A 46 -27.32 -39.60 14.73
C PRO A 46 -27.92 -40.55 13.68
N THR A 47 -27.88 -40.17 12.40
CA THR A 47 -28.11 -41.12 11.30
C THR A 47 -26.88 -41.25 10.42
N SER A 48 -26.36 -42.48 10.45
CA SER A 48 -25.39 -43.11 9.57
C SER A 48 -25.58 -42.80 8.08
N ARG A 49 -24.47 -42.63 7.35
CA ARG A 49 -24.32 -43.15 5.98
C ARG A 49 -22.84 -43.19 5.57
N LEU A 50 -22.28 -44.38 5.78
CA LEU A 50 -21.38 -45.13 4.90
C LEU A 50 -20.66 -44.35 3.78
N PHE A 51 -19.35 -44.17 3.99
CA PHE A 51 -18.37 -44.11 2.92
C PHE A 51 -18.27 -45.51 2.28
N ARG A 52 -18.50 -45.60 0.97
CA ARG A 52 -18.03 -46.72 0.15
C ARG A 52 -17.46 -46.17 -1.16
N THR A 53 -16.20 -46.53 -1.37
CA THR A 53 -15.44 -46.46 -2.62
C THR A 53 -16.13 -47.23 -3.73
N LEU A 54 -16.03 -46.74 -4.98
CA LEU A 54 -15.84 -47.61 -6.16
C LEU A 54 -15.49 -46.79 -7.39
N THR A 55 -14.38 -47.22 -7.97
CA THR A 55 -13.88 -47.00 -9.32
C THR A 55 -14.91 -47.34 -10.40
N HIS A 56 -15.09 -46.48 -11.40
CA HIS A 56 -15.44 -46.93 -12.74
C HIS A 56 -14.83 -46.05 -13.83
N THR A 57 -14.03 -46.74 -14.63
CA THR A 57 -13.56 -46.43 -15.99
C THR A 57 -14.69 -46.56 -17.00
N MET A 58 -14.73 -45.67 -18.00
CA MET A 58 -15.16 -45.82 -19.42
C MET A 58 -15.59 -44.42 -19.91
N ALA A 59 -14.88 -43.79 -20.86
CA ALA A 59 -14.78 -44.08 -22.29
C ALA A 59 -15.79 -43.25 -23.11
N ASP A 60 -15.25 -42.61 -24.14
CA ASP A 60 -15.86 -42.01 -25.34
C ASP A 60 -16.84 -40.83 -25.23
N ALA A 61 -16.25 -39.63 -25.41
CA ALA A 61 -16.93 -38.46 -25.93
C ALA A 61 -16.59 -38.29 -27.43
N PRO A 62 -17.57 -38.29 -28.36
CA PRO A 62 -17.30 -38.03 -29.77
C PRO A 62 -17.16 -36.51 -30.05
N LYS A 63 -16.12 -36.15 -30.80
CA LYS A 63 -15.88 -34.83 -31.39
C LYS A 63 -16.92 -34.55 -32.50
N PRO A 64 -17.44 -33.32 -32.64
CA PRO A 64 -18.08 -32.91 -33.88
C PRO A 64 -17.00 -32.52 -34.92
N ALA A 65 -17.09 -33.19 -36.08
CA ALA A 65 -16.25 -33.00 -37.25
C ALA A 65 -16.69 -31.78 -38.09
N ASP A 66 -15.75 -31.37 -38.94
CA ASP A 66 -15.73 -30.24 -39.85
C ASP A 66 -16.95 -30.10 -40.78
N ALA A 67 -17.41 -28.86 -40.94
CA ALA A 67 -18.32 -28.44 -42.01
C ALA A 67 -17.54 -27.65 -43.10
N PRO A 68 -17.92 -27.78 -44.39
CA PRO A 68 -16.99 -27.58 -45.51
C PRO A 68 -16.88 -26.13 -46.00
N LYS A 69 -15.71 -25.82 -46.59
CA LYS A 69 -15.45 -24.63 -47.42
C LYS A 69 -16.13 -24.76 -48.78
N PRO A 70 -16.63 -23.66 -49.39
CA PRO A 70 -16.80 -23.59 -50.84
C PRO A 70 -15.53 -23.06 -51.54
N ALA A 71 -15.04 -23.82 -52.53
CA ALA A 71 -14.29 -23.31 -53.69
C ALA A 71 -15.23 -22.45 -54.56
N GLY A 72 -14.84 -21.51 -55.42
CA GLY A 72 -13.57 -21.09 -55.99
C GLY A 72 -13.83 -20.48 -57.39
N GLY A 73 -13.71 -19.14 -57.52
CA GLY A 73 -13.33 -18.36 -58.73
C GLY A 73 -14.37 -18.11 -59.84
N PRO A 74 -14.04 -17.30 -60.89
CA PRO A 74 -13.01 -16.25 -60.99
C PRO A 74 -13.49 -14.94 -61.68
N GLY A 75 -12.67 -13.88 -61.60
CA GLY A 75 -12.52 -12.90 -62.70
C GLY A 75 -13.51 -11.72 -62.78
N GLY A 76 -12.96 -10.50 -62.72
CA GLY A 76 -13.73 -9.29 -63.03
C GLY A 76 -13.02 -7.99 -62.65
N GLY A 77 -11.87 -7.73 -63.26
CA GLY A 77 -11.29 -6.39 -63.25
C GLY A 77 -12.15 -5.44 -64.06
N PHE A 78 -12.53 -4.30 -63.48
CA PHE A 78 -12.94 -3.13 -64.23
C PHE A 78 -12.23 -1.90 -63.68
N ALA A 79 -11.44 -1.32 -64.57
CA ALA A 79 -10.68 -0.10 -64.37
C ALA A 79 -11.60 1.14 -64.33
N SER A 80 -11.07 2.17 -63.68
CA SER A 80 -11.23 3.59 -64.00
C SER A 80 -12.65 4.18 -64.02
N ARG A 81 -12.94 4.95 -62.96
CA ARG A 81 -13.62 6.23 -63.14
C ARG A 81 -12.93 7.30 -62.31
N GLY A 82 -12.19 8.15 -63.03
CA GLY A 82 -11.56 9.35 -62.51
C GLY A 82 -12.60 10.27 -61.88
N GLY A 83 -12.18 10.90 -60.79
CA GLY A 83 -12.92 11.91 -60.07
C GLY A 83 -11.93 12.81 -59.38
N ASP A 84 -11.46 13.81 -60.11
CA ASP A 84 -10.68 14.95 -59.64
C ASP A 84 -11.23 15.49 -58.32
N ARG A 85 -10.46 15.29 -57.24
CA ARG A 85 -10.54 16.11 -56.04
C ARG A 85 -9.15 16.62 -55.75
N GLY A 86 -8.91 17.86 -56.16
CA GLY A 86 -7.65 18.56 -56.07
C GLY A 86 -7.04 18.56 -54.65
N PRO A 87 -5.73 18.82 -54.55
CA PRO A 87 -5.02 18.76 -53.29
C PRO A 87 -5.49 19.90 -52.38
N ARG A 88 -6.33 19.59 -51.39
CA ARG A 88 -6.51 20.45 -50.22
C ARG A 88 -5.15 20.56 -49.55
N ARG A 89 -4.51 21.70 -49.80
CA ARG A 89 -3.27 22.19 -49.18
C ARG A 89 -3.49 22.24 -47.67
N GLY A 90 -3.31 21.09 -47.04
CA GLY A 90 -3.33 20.93 -45.60
C GLY A 90 -2.20 21.77 -45.04
N ARG A 91 -2.55 22.93 -44.48
CA ARG A 91 -1.70 23.70 -43.58
C ARG A 91 -1.46 22.82 -42.35
N ARG A 92 -0.58 21.82 -42.48
CA ARG A 92 0.09 21.18 -41.36
C ARG A 92 0.86 22.31 -40.70
N GLY A 93 0.24 22.93 -39.69
CA GLY A 93 0.94 23.79 -38.76
C GLY A 93 2.19 23.05 -38.28
N PRO A 94 3.29 23.77 -37.97
CA PRO A 94 4.53 23.13 -37.58
C PRO A 94 4.20 22.10 -36.51
N ARG A 95 4.54 20.82 -36.77
CA ARG A 95 4.62 19.82 -35.71
C ARG A 95 5.55 20.45 -34.70
N ARG A 96 4.97 20.99 -33.62
CA ARG A 96 5.69 21.53 -32.48
C ARG A 96 6.64 20.42 -32.12
N GLY A 97 7.93 20.65 -32.43
CA GLY A 97 8.97 19.65 -32.24
C GLY A 97 8.77 19.09 -30.85
N GLY A 98 8.80 17.76 -30.73
CA GLY A 98 8.92 17.12 -29.44
C GLY A 98 10.11 17.78 -28.78
N LYS A 99 9.81 18.72 -27.86
CA LYS A 99 10.80 19.35 -27.03
C LYS A 99 11.42 18.17 -26.34
N GLY A 100 12.65 17.85 -26.73
CA GLY A 100 13.39 16.71 -26.20
C GLY A 100 13.15 16.65 -24.71
N ASP A 101 12.93 15.45 -24.21
CA ASP A 101 12.69 15.14 -22.81
C ASP A 101 13.95 15.45 -22.01
N GLY A 102 14.41 16.71 -22.03
CA GLY A 102 15.39 17.22 -21.11
C GLY A 102 14.80 17.03 -19.74
N GLU A 103 15.58 16.39 -18.87
CA GLU A 103 15.22 16.08 -17.49
C GLU A 103 14.61 17.33 -16.88
N LYS A 104 13.29 17.30 -16.74
CA LYS A 104 12.53 18.46 -16.33
C LYS A 104 12.84 18.65 -14.86
N GLU A 105 13.71 19.61 -14.57
CA GLU A 105 14.14 19.90 -13.22
C GLU A 105 12.93 20.03 -12.29
N TRP A 106 12.94 19.29 -11.18
CA TRP A 106 11.78 19.24 -10.29
C TRP A 106 11.51 20.62 -9.69
N GLN A 107 10.31 21.15 -9.97
CA GLN A 107 9.79 22.36 -9.36
C GLN A 107 8.79 21.98 -8.26
N PRO A 108 9.15 22.17 -6.97
CA PRO A 108 8.28 21.78 -5.87
C PRO A 108 7.07 22.70 -5.77
N VAL A 109 5.91 22.10 -5.53
CA VAL A 109 4.63 22.82 -5.39
C VAL A 109 4.29 23.03 -3.92
N THR A 110 4.63 22.04 -3.08
CA THR A 110 4.37 22.03 -1.64
C THR A 110 5.42 22.79 -0.84
N LYS A 111 5.02 23.27 0.36
CA LYS A 111 5.94 23.88 1.34
C LYS A 111 7.09 22.93 1.67
N LEU A 112 6.78 21.65 1.90
CA LEU A 112 7.77 20.63 2.22
C LEU A 112 8.73 20.41 1.05
N GLY A 113 8.23 20.29 -0.19
CA GLY A 113 9.09 20.16 -1.37
C GLY A 113 10.05 21.34 -1.54
N ARG A 114 9.60 22.57 -1.23
CA ARG A 114 10.47 23.76 -1.27
C ARG A 114 11.57 23.71 -0.22
N LEU A 115 11.27 23.26 1.00
CA LEU A 115 12.27 23.13 2.06
C LEU A 115 13.32 22.06 1.72
N VAL A 116 12.88 20.95 1.13
CA VAL A 116 13.76 19.86 0.70
C VAL A 116 14.64 20.31 -0.46
N LYS A 117 14.07 20.96 -1.49
CA LYS A 117 14.87 21.48 -2.62
C LYS A 117 15.86 22.57 -2.17
N ALA A 118 15.54 23.33 -1.13
CA ALA A 118 16.41 24.35 -0.56
C ALA A 118 17.40 23.80 0.50
N GLU A 119 17.49 22.48 0.66
CA GLU A 119 18.40 21.79 1.60
C GLU A 119 18.26 22.22 3.07
N LYS A 120 17.09 22.75 3.45
CA LYS A 120 16.81 23.16 4.83
C LYS A 120 16.50 21.98 5.74
N ILE A 121 15.87 20.96 5.17
CA ILE A 121 15.63 19.66 5.82
C ILE A 121 16.72 18.72 5.30
N LYS A 122 17.57 18.22 6.20
CA LYS A 122 18.69 17.36 5.83
C LYS A 122 18.34 15.88 5.82
N ASN A 123 17.40 15.47 6.70
CA ASN A 123 17.11 14.07 6.96
C ASN A 123 15.63 13.74 6.76
N MET A 124 15.35 12.55 6.21
CA MET A 124 13.99 12.02 6.11
C MET A 124 13.35 11.78 7.50
N GLU A 125 14.17 11.46 8.50
CA GLU A 125 13.71 11.22 9.88
C GLU A 125 13.01 12.43 10.50
N GLU A 126 13.43 13.64 10.13
CA GLU A 126 12.81 14.89 10.58
C GLU A 126 11.36 15.00 10.09
N ILE A 127 11.09 14.56 8.85
CA ILE A 127 9.74 14.50 8.28
C ILE A 127 8.89 13.49 9.05
N TYR A 128 9.44 12.33 9.41
CA TYR A 128 8.73 11.30 10.17
C TYR A 128 8.44 11.75 11.60
N LEU A 129 9.38 12.41 12.26
CA LEU A 129 9.21 12.90 13.63
C LEU A 129 8.01 13.85 13.76
N HIS A 130 7.85 14.75 12.80
CA HIS A 130 6.74 15.71 12.76
C HIS A 130 5.50 15.18 12.04
N SER A 131 5.51 13.90 11.61
CA SER A 131 4.40 13.25 10.90
C SER A 131 3.87 14.05 9.70
N LEU A 132 4.78 14.71 8.96
CA LEU A 132 4.40 15.56 7.84
C LEU A 132 4.03 14.70 6.61
N PRO A 133 2.92 15.00 5.91
CA PRO A 133 2.47 14.19 4.79
C PRO A 133 3.31 14.45 3.53
N ILE A 134 3.96 13.41 3.02
CA ILE A 134 4.71 13.43 1.76
C ILE A 134 3.72 13.36 0.58
N LYS A 135 3.67 14.40 -0.24
CA LYS A 135 2.75 14.49 -1.41
C LYS A 135 3.48 14.47 -2.75
N GLU A 136 4.79 14.61 -2.76
CA GLU A 136 5.63 14.59 -3.96
C GLU A 136 6.64 13.45 -3.81
N TYR A 137 6.71 12.55 -4.80
CA TYR A 137 7.60 11.38 -4.71
C TYR A 137 9.08 11.79 -4.83
N GLN A 138 9.34 12.93 -5.45
CA GLN A 138 10.68 13.49 -5.63
C GLN A 138 11.36 13.84 -4.30
N ILE A 139 10.58 14.11 -3.25
CA ILE A 139 11.11 14.28 -1.88
C ILE A 139 11.82 13.01 -1.44
N VAL A 140 11.19 11.85 -1.68
CA VAL A 140 11.75 10.55 -1.30
C VAL A 140 12.97 10.23 -2.16
N ASP A 141 12.93 10.56 -3.46
CA ASP A 141 14.07 10.34 -4.37
C ASP A 141 15.28 11.21 -4.03
N HIS A 142 15.07 12.40 -3.45
CA HIS A 142 16.15 13.27 -3.00
C HIS A 142 16.89 12.70 -1.79
N PHE A 143 16.16 12.16 -0.80
CA PHE A 143 16.74 11.61 0.42
C PHE A 143 17.22 10.17 0.29
N LEU A 144 16.43 9.30 -0.35
CA LEU A 144 16.67 7.87 -0.46
C LEU A 144 17.08 7.52 -1.89
N LYS A 145 18.37 7.64 -2.19
CA LYS A 145 18.93 7.37 -3.52
C LYS A 145 19.04 5.87 -3.83
N ASP A 146 19.25 5.04 -2.82
CA ASP A 146 19.47 3.58 -2.96
C ASP A 146 18.18 2.75 -2.95
N LEU A 147 17.09 3.35 -3.43
CA LEU A 147 15.76 2.78 -3.36
C LEU A 147 15.58 1.71 -4.46
N LYS A 148 15.35 0.45 -4.06
CA LYS A 148 15.06 -0.66 -4.98
C LYS A 148 13.57 -0.90 -5.08
N ASP A 149 13.06 -1.06 -6.29
CA ASP A 149 11.67 -1.45 -6.56
C ASP A 149 11.55 -2.91 -7.00
N GLU A 150 10.56 -3.62 -6.46
CA GLU A 150 10.24 -4.99 -6.83
C GLU A 150 8.75 -5.11 -7.16
N VAL A 151 8.47 -5.60 -8.38
CA VAL A 151 7.09 -5.85 -8.83
C VAL A 151 6.65 -7.23 -8.34
N MET A 152 5.75 -7.24 -7.36
CA MET A 152 5.34 -8.48 -6.67
C MET A 152 4.35 -9.30 -7.49
N LYS A 153 3.31 -8.66 -8.02
CA LYS A 153 2.29 -9.32 -8.83
C LYS A 153 1.53 -8.32 -9.69
N ILE A 154 1.25 -8.74 -10.92
CA ILE A 154 0.34 -8.05 -11.83
C ILE A 154 -0.89 -8.95 -11.99
N LYS A 155 -2.09 -8.39 -11.80
CA LYS A 155 -3.35 -9.12 -12.02
C LYS A 155 -4.28 -8.36 -12.96
N PRO A 156 -4.89 -9.02 -13.96
CA PRO A 156 -5.98 -8.41 -14.71
C PRO A 156 -7.20 -8.29 -13.80
N VAL A 157 -7.86 -7.14 -13.82
CA VAL A 157 -9.14 -6.88 -13.16
C VAL A 157 -10.13 -6.43 -14.21
N GLN A 158 -11.34 -7.00 -14.19
CA GLN A 158 -12.32 -6.82 -15.25
C GLN A 158 -13.58 -6.19 -14.68
N LYS A 159 -14.16 -5.24 -15.43
CA LYS A 159 -15.48 -4.67 -15.15
C LYS A 159 -16.41 -5.04 -16.30
N GLN A 160 -17.55 -5.66 -16.00
CA GLN A 160 -18.59 -5.91 -17.00
C GLN A 160 -19.24 -4.58 -17.42
N THR A 161 -19.42 -4.41 -18.73
CA THR A 161 -20.12 -3.27 -19.33
C THR A 161 -21.15 -3.78 -20.35
N ARG A 162 -22.00 -2.89 -20.87
CA ARG A 162 -22.96 -3.25 -21.94
C ARG A 162 -22.26 -3.74 -23.22
N ALA A 163 -21.06 -3.23 -23.49
CA ALA A 163 -20.23 -3.61 -24.65
C ALA A 163 -19.22 -4.72 -24.33
N GLY A 164 -19.49 -5.57 -23.32
CA GLY A 164 -18.60 -6.65 -22.90
C GLY A 164 -17.68 -6.30 -21.73
N GLN A 165 -16.59 -7.05 -21.59
CA GLN A 165 -15.65 -6.91 -20.46
C GLN A 165 -14.61 -5.81 -20.71
N ARG A 166 -14.50 -4.86 -19.79
CA ARG A 166 -13.43 -3.86 -19.77
C ARG A 166 -12.34 -4.29 -18.81
N THR A 167 -11.18 -4.66 -19.34
CA THR A 167 -10.03 -5.10 -18.56
C THR A 167 -9.12 -3.93 -18.18
N ARG A 168 -8.49 -4.03 -17.01
CA ARG A 168 -7.42 -3.16 -16.52
C ARG A 168 -6.39 -4.03 -15.79
N PHE A 169 -5.18 -3.52 -15.63
CA PHE A 169 -4.12 -4.23 -14.91
C PHE A 169 -3.88 -3.57 -13.56
N LYS A 170 -3.90 -4.38 -12.51
CA LYS A 170 -3.51 -3.99 -11.15
C LYS A 170 -2.09 -4.44 -10.89
N ALA A 171 -1.20 -3.49 -10.63
CA ALA A 171 0.18 -3.74 -10.23
C ALA A 171 0.32 -3.54 -8.72
N ILE A 172 1.07 -4.45 -8.09
CA ILE A 172 1.49 -4.38 -6.69
C ILE A 172 3.01 -4.32 -6.69
N VAL A 173 3.55 -3.24 -6.12
CA VAL A 173 4.98 -2.96 -6.09
C VAL A 173 5.39 -2.70 -4.65
N VAL A 174 6.53 -3.25 -4.24
CA VAL A 174 7.17 -2.93 -2.97
C VAL A 174 8.46 -2.19 -3.29
N ILE A 175 8.79 -1.23 -2.45
CA ILE A 175 10.00 -0.42 -2.58
C ILE A 175 10.71 -0.43 -1.23
N GLY A 176 12.04 -0.44 -1.22
CA GLY A 176 12.82 -0.25 0.00
C GLY A 176 14.32 -0.09 -0.27
N ASP A 177 15.04 0.39 0.74
CA ASP A 177 16.48 0.66 0.71
C ASP A 177 17.31 -0.42 1.44
N SER A 178 16.66 -1.47 1.95
CA SER A 178 17.25 -2.49 2.82
C SER A 178 17.89 -1.91 4.10
N ASN A 179 17.59 -0.66 4.46
CA ASN A 179 18.13 0.04 5.62
C ASN A 179 17.02 0.64 6.50
N GLY A 180 15.88 -0.05 6.60
CA GLY A 180 14.79 0.36 7.49
C GLY A 180 13.76 1.28 6.84
N HIS A 181 13.71 1.41 5.51
CA HIS A 181 12.61 2.07 4.82
C HIS A 181 11.89 1.11 3.88
N VAL A 182 10.56 1.08 3.93
CA VAL A 182 9.74 0.32 3.00
C VAL A 182 8.51 1.10 2.57
N GLY A 183 8.12 0.95 1.31
CA GLY A 183 6.88 1.50 0.75
C GLY A 183 6.09 0.43 0.01
N LEU A 184 4.76 0.51 0.06
CA LEU A 184 3.85 -0.41 -0.64
C LEU A 184 2.94 0.36 -1.60
N GLY A 185 3.10 0.09 -2.89
CA GLY A 185 2.36 0.76 -3.96
C GLY A 185 1.38 -0.18 -4.66
N ILE A 186 0.13 0.26 -4.78
CA ILE A 186 -0.89 -0.50 -5.50
C ILE A 186 -1.63 0.44 -6.43
N LYS A 187 -1.60 0.14 -7.74
CA LYS A 187 -2.28 0.96 -8.74
C LYS A 187 -2.94 0.13 -9.82
N THR A 188 -4.00 0.68 -10.40
CA THR A 188 -4.69 0.11 -11.57
C THR A 188 -4.65 1.09 -12.73
N SER A 189 -4.28 0.59 -13.92
CA SER A 189 -4.25 1.36 -15.16
C SER A 189 -4.73 0.51 -16.34
N LYS A 190 -4.95 1.13 -17.50
CA LYS A 190 -5.34 0.41 -18.73
C LYS A 190 -4.19 -0.46 -19.27
N GLU A 191 -2.96 0.04 -19.16
CA GLU A 191 -1.75 -0.62 -19.62
C GLU A 191 -0.90 -1.07 -18.44
N VAL A 192 -0.10 -2.13 -18.64
CA VAL A 192 0.76 -2.70 -17.61
C VAL A 192 1.88 -1.73 -17.21
N ALA A 193 2.59 -1.17 -18.18
CA ALA A 193 3.72 -0.28 -17.91
C ALA A 193 3.28 0.99 -17.14
N THR A 194 2.13 1.56 -17.49
CA THR A 194 1.58 2.72 -16.77
C THR A 194 1.09 2.35 -15.36
N ALA A 195 0.60 1.13 -15.14
CA ALA A 195 0.24 0.65 -13.81
C ALA A 195 1.47 0.52 -12.91
N ILE A 196 2.57 -0.04 -13.43
CA ILE A 196 3.83 -0.23 -12.68
C ILE A 196 4.43 1.13 -12.30
N ARG A 197 4.63 2.05 -13.26
CA ARG A 197 5.19 3.38 -12.97
C ARG A 197 4.36 4.14 -11.93
N ALA A 198 3.04 4.10 -12.05
CA ALA A 198 2.17 4.76 -11.10
C ALA A 198 2.11 4.05 -9.73
N ALA A 199 2.29 2.72 -9.68
CA ALA A 199 2.43 2.00 -8.42
C ALA A 199 3.74 2.34 -7.71
N ILE A 200 4.85 2.48 -8.45
CA ILE A 200 6.15 2.92 -7.91
C ILE A 200 6.02 4.29 -7.24
N ILE A 201 5.37 5.25 -7.92
CA ILE A 201 5.13 6.59 -7.36
C ILE A 201 4.32 6.51 -6.05
N ILE A 202 3.27 5.69 -6.02
CA ILE A 202 2.46 5.51 -4.79
C ILE A 202 3.28 4.87 -3.68
N ALA A 203 4.11 3.86 -3.99
CA ALA A 203 4.97 3.23 -3.01
C ALA A 203 5.93 4.24 -2.37
N LYS A 204 6.56 5.12 -3.18
CA LYS A 204 7.42 6.21 -2.72
C LYS A 204 6.69 7.19 -1.79
N LEU A 205 5.45 7.57 -2.14
CA LEU A 205 4.65 8.45 -1.28
C LEU A 205 4.26 7.80 0.07
N SER A 206 4.20 6.46 0.11
CA SER A 206 3.83 5.69 1.30
C SER A 206 5.03 5.06 2.01
N VAL A 207 6.24 5.61 1.89
CA VAL A 207 7.39 5.04 2.60
C VAL A 207 7.23 5.25 4.11
N VAL A 208 7.50 4.19 4.86
CA VAL A 208 7.39 4.13 6.32
C VAL A 208 8.73 3.67 6.89
N PRO A 209 9.22 4.30 7.98
CA PRO A 209 10.42 3.84 8.67
C PRO A 209 10.12 2.58 9.47
N ILE A 210 11.13 1.73 9.61
CA ILE A 210 11.03 0.43 10.28
C ILE A 210 12.01 0.39 11.41
N ARG A 211 11.48 0.13 12.60
CA ARG A 211 12.32 -0.02 13.78
C ARG A 211 12.90 -1.43 13.80
N ARG A 212 14.21 -1.52 13.69
CA ARG A 212 14.97 -2.77 13.90
C ARG A 212 15.42 -2.89 15.35
N GLY A 213 15.66 -4.11 15.79
CA GLY A 213 16.06 -4.45 17.14
C GLY A 213 16.86 -5.74 17.22
N TYR A 214 16.94 -6.27 18.44
CA TYR A 214 17.69 -7.46 18.79
C TYR A 214 16.74 -8.50 19.38
N TRP A 215 17.06 -9.78 19.18
CA TRP A 215 16.31 -10.86 19.83
C TRP A 215 16.70 -11.08 21.29
N GLY A 216 17.99 -10.92 21.60
CA GLY A 216 18.55 -11.10 22.94
C GLY A 216 19.66 -10.09 23.20
N SER A 217 20.92 -10.54 23.18
CA SER A 217 22.07 -9.66 23.39
C SER A 217 22.16 -8.58 22.31
N SER A 218 22.39 -7.33 22.73
CA SER A 218 22.47 -6.15 21.85
C SER A 218 23.87 -5.98 21.23
N LEU A 219 24.38 -7.06 20.65
CA LEU A 219 25.70 -7.07 20.00
C LEU A 219 25.56 -6.76 18.51
N ASN A 220 26.42 -5.87 18.00
CA ASN A 220 26.49 -5.42 16.61
C ASN A 220 25.24 -4.66 16.12
N GLU A 221 25.06 -4.60 14.80
CA GLU A 221 23.90 -3.94 14.18
C GLU A 221 22.58 -4.68 14.47
N PRO A 222 21.45 -3.95 14.58
CA PRO A 222 20.12 -4.52 14.69
C PRO A 222 19.77 -5.39 13.47
N HIS A 223 19.38 -6.64 13.74
CA HIS A 223 19.16 -7.64 12.69
C HIS A 223 17.70 -8.14 12.63
N SER A 224 16.95 -8.01 13.73
CA SER A 224 15.58 -8.50 13.87
C SER A 224 14.61 -7.36 14.23
N LEU A 225 13.40 -7.72 14.65
CA LEU A 225 12.38 -6.79 15.14
C LEU A 225 12.51 -6.57 16.65
N PRO A 226 12.11 -5.40 17.18
CA PRO A 226 12.20 -5.10 18.62
C PRO A 226 11.17 -5.86 19.46
N ALA A 227 10.01 -6.17 18.89
CA ALA A 227 8.91 -6.83 19.57
C ALA A 227 8.10 -7.69 18.60
N LYS A 228 7.17 -8.47 19.15
CA LYS A 228 6.25 -9.32 18.37
C LYS A 228 5.12 -8.45 17.82
N GLU A 229 5.23 -8.06 16.55
CA GLU A 229 4.23 -7.21 15.91
C GLU A 229 3.20 -8.01 15.13
N SER A 230 1.98 -7.47 15.05
CA SER A 230 0.93 -8.04 14.23
C SER A 230 0.25 -6.97 13.38
N GLY A 231 -0.15 -7.36 12.18
CA GLY A 231 -0.88 -6.53 11.24
C GLY A 231 -2.00 -7.32 10.60
N LYS A 232 -3.10 -6.64 10.29
CA LYS A 232 -4.32 -7.25 9.73
C LYS A 232 -4.79 -6.47 8.52
N CYS A 233 -5.20 -7.18 7.49
CA CYS A 233 -5.88 -6.61 6.33
C CYS A 233 -6.94 -7.60 5.81
N GLY A 234 -8.21 -7.21 5.89
CA GLY A 234 -9.33 -8.13 5.59
C GLY A 234 -9.33 -9.32 6.55
N SER A 235 -9.38 -10.54 5.99
CA SER A 235 -9.30 -11.79 6.75
C SER A 235 -7.87 -12.25 7.04
N VAL A 236 -6.85 -11.59 6.48
CA VAL A 236 -5.45 -12.00 6.64
C VAL A 236 -4.84 -11.29 7.85
N SER A 237 -4.24 -12.06 8.76
CA SER A 237 -3.38 -11.55 9.82
C SER A 237 -1.96 -12.08 9.63
N VAL A 238 -0.98 -11.20 9.80
CA VAL A 238 0.45 -11.53 9.76
C VAL A 238 1.06 -11.11 11.09
N ARG A 239 1.70 -12.06 11.76
CA ARG A 239 2.46 -11.84 12.98
C ARG A 239 3.94 -12.01 12.67
N LEU A 240 4.71 -10.98 13.01
CA LEU A 240 6.16 -10.99 12.93
C LEU A 240 6.72 -11.25 14.32
N ILE A 241 7.66 -12.17 14.42
CA ILE A 241 8.26 -12.61 15.67
C ILE A 241 9.78 -12.44 15.55
N PRO A 242 10.42 -11.77 16.52
CA PRO A 242 11.88 -11.65 16.54
C PRO A 242 12.57 -13.02 16.57
N ALA A 243 13.69 -13.14 15.86
CA ALA A 243 14.43 -14.39 15.69
C ALA A 243 15.93 -14.20 16.00
N PRO A 244 16.64 -15.25 16.45
CA PRO A 244 18.09 -15.19 16.71
C PRO A 244 18.89 -14.90 15.43
N ARG A 245 20.13 -14.41 15.60
CA ARG A 245 21.03 -14.09 14.47
C ARG A 245 21.30 -15.33 13.61
N GLY A 246 21.22 -15.16 12.29
CA GLY A 246 21.53 -16.25 11.33
C GLY A 246 20.36 -17.19 11.05
N THR A 247 19.17 -16.92 11.58
CA THR A 247 17.95 -17.67 11.25
C THR A 247 17.51 -17.44 9.80
N GLY A 248 17.77 -16.23 9.29
CA GLY A 248 17.20 -15.72 8.06
C GLY A 248 15.71 -15.42 8.18
N LEU A 249 15.11 -15.10 7.02
CA LEU A 249 13.69 -14.78 6.90
C LEU A 249 12.87 -16.03 6.63
N VAL A 250 12.17 -16.52 7.67
CA VAL A 250 11.24 -17.64 7.59
C VAL A 250 9.84 -17.11 7.29
N ALA A 251 9.57 -16.91 6.00
CA ALA A 251 8.31 -16.33 5.53
C ALA A 251 7.91 -16.84 4.15
N SER A 252 6.62 -16.65 3.81
CA SER A 252 6.15 -16.84 2.44
C SER A 252 6.93 -15.94 1.46
N PRO A 253 7.13 -16.33 0.19
CA PRO A 253 7.97 -15.58 -0.75
C PRO A 253 7.60 -14.10 -0.86
N ALA A 254 6.30 -13.78 -0.85
CA ALA A 254 5.84 -12.39 -0.92
C ALA A 254 6.24 -11.57 0.31
N VAL A 255 6.04 -12.13 1.51
CA VAL A 255 6.39 -11.49 2.78
C VAL A 255 7.91 -11.40 2.94
N LYS A 256 8.64 -12.43 2.50
CA LYS A 256 10.09 -12.48 2.53
C LYS A 256 10.71 -11.32 1.74
N ARG A 257 10.24 -11.06 0.51
CA ARG A 257 10.72 -9.92 -0.30
C ARG A 257 10.49 -8.58 0.37
N LEU A 258 9.30 -8.37 0.94
CA LEU A 258 8.99 -7.15 1.68
C LEU A 258 9.94 -6.97 2.89
N LEU A 259 10.19 -8.02 3.66
CA LEU A 259 11.11 -7.96 4.80
C LEU A 259 12.59 -7.78 4.39
N GLN A 260 12.99 -8.28 3.22
CA GLN A 260 14.33 -8.03 2.64
C GLN A 260 14.52 -6.55 2.27
N LEU A 261 13.52 -5.96 1.59
CA LEU A 261 13.55 -4.54 1.23
C LEU A 261 13.44 -3.63 2.46
N ALA A 262 12.80 -4.11 3.52
CA ALA A 262 12.78 -3.46 4.83
C ALA A 262 14.14 -3.48 5.56
N GLY A 263 15.09 -4.34 5.18
CA GLY A 263 16.37 -4.48 5.87
C GLY A 263 16.32 -5.34 7.14
N VAL A 264 15.27 -6.16 7.29
CA VAL A 264 15.19 -7.16 8.37
C VAL A 264 15.92 -8.42 7.91
N GLN A 265 16.90 -8.88 8.70
CA GLN A 265 17.71 -10.05 8.36
C GLN A 265 17.07 -11.35 8.88
N ASP A 266 16.62 -11.31 10.13
CA ASP A 266 16.10 -12.49 10.84
C ASP A 266 14.70 -12.22 11.38
N ALA A 267 13.72 -13.04 10.99
CA ALA A 267 12.38 -12.98 11.54
C ALA A 267 11.64 -14.30 11.31
N TYR A 268 10.89 -14.72 12.32
CA TYR A 268 9.85 -15.72 12.15
C TYR A 268 8.55 -15.04 11.78
N THR A 269 7.77 -15.67 10.91
CA THR A 269 6.46 -15.16 10.53
C THR A 269 5.39 -16.22 10.73
N SER A 270 4.22 -15.78 11.19
CA SER A 270 3.02 -16.59 11.24
C SER A 270 1.91 -15.84 10.52
N SER A 271 1.27 -16.48 9.55
CA SER A 271 0.18 -15.89 8.79
C SER A 271 -1.07 -16.74 8.94
N SER A 272 -2.20 -16.11 9.24
CA SER A 272 -3.50 -16.77 9.35
C SER A 272 -4.53 -16.11 8.42
N GLY A 273 -5.59 -16.85 8.08
CA GLY A 273 -6.63 -16.43 7.15
C GLY A 273 -6.33 -16.73 5.67
N SER A 274 -6.97 -15.99 4.75
CA SER A 274 -6.89 -16.25 3.30
C SER A 274 -5.63 -15.64 2.65
N THR A 275 -4.47 -16.22 2.99
CA THR A 275 -3.13 -15.76 2.53
C THR A 275 -2.90 -15.89 1.03
N LYS A 276 -3.76 -16.64 0.31
CA LYS A 276 -3.78 -16.71 -1.17
C LYS A 276 -3.96 -15.32 -1.81
N THR A 277 -4.63 -14.40 -1.11
CA THR A 277 -4.79 -13.01 -1.57
C THR A 277 -3.54 -12.17 -1.29
N LEU A 278 -2.55 -12.25 -2.19
CA LEU A 278 -1.24 -11.59 -2.06
C LEU A 278 -1.33 -10.10 -1.66
N GLU A 279 -2.30 -9.37 -2.22
CA GLU A 279 -2.52 -7.96 -1.88
C GLU A 279 -2.80 -7.73 -0.40
N ASN A 280 -3.67 -8.54 0.21
CA ASN A 280 -4.04 -8.39 1.61
C ASN A 280 -2.91 -8.86 2.51
N THR A 281 -2.20 -9.93 2.11
CA THR A 281 -1.01 -10.41 2.82
C THR A 281 0.06 -9.33 2.89
N LEU A 282 0.41 -8.69 1.77
CA LEU A 282 1.40 -7.61 1.76
C LEU A 282 0.96 -6.38 2.55
N LYS A 283 -0.32 -5.99 2.46
CA LYS A 283 -0.87 -4.90 3.28
C LYS A 283 -0.80 -5.22 4.77
N ALA A 284 -1.16 -6.43 5.17
CA ALA A 284 -1.09 -6.87 6.56
C ALA A 284 0.36 -6.84 7.08
N THR A 285 1.32 -7.33 6.29
CA THR A 285 2.75 -7.24 6.62
C THR A 285 3.22 -5.79 6.72
N PHE A 286 2.85 -4.94 5.76
CA PHE A 286 3.21 -3.52 5.77
C PHE A 286 2.69 -2.80 7.02
N VAL A 287 1.47 -3.10 7.45
CA VAL A 287 0.91 -2.60 8.71
C VAL A 287 1.68 -3.13 9.92
N ALA A 288 2.01 -4.43 9.95
CA ALA A 288 2.78 -5.01 11.05
C ALA A 288 4.16 -4.33 11.21
N VAL A 289 4.82 -4.06 10.08
CA VAL A 289 6.10 -3.35 10.04
C VAL A 289 5.95 -1.88 10.47
N GLY A 290 4.91 -1.18 10.02
CA GLY A 290 4.65 0.21 10.45
C GLY A 290 4.34 0.34 11.94
N ASN A 291 3.75 -0.69 12.55
CA ASN A 291 3.46 -0.73 13.99
C ASN A 291 4.73 -0.82 14.86
N THR A 292 5.89 -1.17 14.30
CA THR A 292 7.14 -1.32 15.07
C THR A 292 7.56 -0.05 15.79
N TYR A 293 7.35 1.13 15.20
CA TYR A 293 7.56 2.42 15.86
C TYR A 293 6.39 2.83 16.78
N GLY A 294 5.19 2.32 16.53
CA GLY A 294 4.02 2.55 17.38
C GLY A 294 4.07 1.80 18.70
N PHE A 295 4.85 0.72 18.80
CA PHE A 295 5.01 -0.05 20.03
C PHE A 295 5.96 0.63 21.02
N LEU A 296 5.44 0.99 22.19
CA LEU A 296 6.21 1.63 23.25
C LEU A 296 7.03 0.60 24.03
N THR A 297 8.34 0.82 24.06
CA THR A 297 9.31 -0.04 24.74
C THR A 297 10.06 0.75 25.81
N PRO A 298 10.59 0.11 26.87
CA PRO A 298 11.23 0.82 27.99
C PRO A 298 12.37 1.76 27.62
N ASN A 299 13.13 1.45 26.56
CA ASN A 299 14.20 2.33 26.05
C ASN A 299 13.68 3.66 25.45
N LEU A 300 12.37 3.81 25.25
CA LEU A 300 11.73 5.04 24.77
C LEU A 300 11.03 5.84 25.88
N TRP A 301 11.09 5.40 27.14
CA TRP A 301 10.45 6.11 28.26
C TRP A 301 11.15 7.41 28.66
N LYS A 302 12.40 7.59 28.23
CA LYS A 302 13.15 8.82 28.51
C LYS A 302 12.47 10.00 27.82
N GLU A 303 12.04 10.96 28.62
CA GLU A 303 11.50 12.22 28.13
C GLU A 303 12.55 12.96 27.29
N ARG A 304 12.14 13.43 26.12
CA ARG A 304 12.96 14.23 25.21
C ARG A 304 12.27 15.58 25.00
N GLY A 305 13.05 16.65 24.92
CA GLY A 305 12.53 17.95 24.50
C GLY A 305 11.95 17.85 23.09
N LEU A 306 10.82 18.51 22.87
CA LEU A 306 10.18 18.54 21.56
C LEU A 306 10.94 19.52 20.65
N PRO A 307 11.55 19.07 19.53
CA PRO A 307 12.14 20.00 18.57
C PRO A 307 11.05 20.84 17.90
N ARG A 308 11.43 22.02 17.42
CA ARG A 308 10.52 22.88 16.66
C ARG A 308 10.16 22.24 15.33
N ASN A 309 8.95 22.50 14.86
CA ASN A 309 8.49 22.00 13.57
C ASN A 309 9.27 22.70 12.44
N PRO A 310 9.82 21.97 11.45
CA PRO A 310 10.56 22.55 10.33
C PRO A 310 9.74 23.58 9.55
N LEU A 311 8.41 23.42 9.51
CA LEU A 311 7.51 24.36 8.85
C LEU A 311 7.40 25.71 9.59
N GLU A 312 7.59 25.71 10.90
CA GLU A 312 7.59 26.92 11.74
C GLU A 312 8.96 27.59 11.73
N GLU A 313 10.02 26.80 11.92
CA GLU A 313 11.41 27.29 11.93
C GLU A 313 11.78 28.00 10.62
N PHE A 314 11.39 27.43 9.48
CA PHE A 314 11.65 28.01 8.17
C PHE A 314 10.47 28.81 7.62
N GLY A 315 9.57 29.29 8.49
CA GLY A 315 8.39 30.06 8.12
C GLY A 315 8.70 31.30 7.29
N ASP A 316 9.76 32.04 7.63
CA ASP A 316 10.16 33.25 6.89
C ASP A 316 10.58 32.95 5.46
N PHE A 317 11.27 31.84 5.24
CA PHE A 317 11.63 31.40 3.90
C PHE A 317 10.40 31.00 3.08
N LEU A 318 9.43 30.32 3.70
CA LEU A 318 8.20 29.92 3.03
C LEU A 318 7.29 31.09 2.66
N ARG A 319 7.43 32.25 3.31
CA ARG A 319 6.72 33.49 2.96
C ARG A 319 7.28 34.14 1.69
N THR A 320 8.56 33.90 1.37
CA THR A 320 9.13 34.41 0.12
C THR A 320 8.47 33.74 -1.08
N LYS A 321 8.18 34.53 -2.13
CA LYS A 321 7.62 33.98 -3.36
C LYS A 321 8.66 33.03 -3.99
N PRO A 322 8.24 31.86 -4.48
CA PRO A 322 9.16 30.98 -5.19
C PRO A 322 9.65 31.69 -6.44
N VAL A 323 10.98 31.79 -6.58
CA VAL A 323 11.63 32.26 -7.80
C VAL A 323 11.66 31.06 -8.76
N TYR A 324 10.96 31.18 -9.88
CA TYR A 324 10.89 30.16 -10.94
C TYR A 324 11.49 30.68 -12.23
#